data_AF-A0A8T2X5N1-F1
#
_entry.id   AF-A0A8T2X5N1-F1
#
_cell.length_a   1.000
_cell.length_b   1.000
_cell.length_c   1.000
_cell.angle_alpha   90.00
_cell.angle_beta   90.00
_cell.angle_gamma   90.00
#
_symmetry.space_group_name_H-M   'P 1'
#
loop_
_entity.id
_entity.type
_entity.pdbx_description
1 polymer ?
#
loop_
_entity_poly.entity_id
_entity_poly.type
_entity_poly.pdbx_seq_one_letter_code
_entity_poly.pdbx_strand_id
1 'polypeptide(L)'
;MSCWWAGTLGNNRKKIDDDDGASRDSKSVALVVGVTGIVGNSFAEILPLADTPGGPWKVYGVARGKRPNWNEDNPVEYIQCDISDRNQTQSKLSLLTDVTHIFYVTWASRETESENCKINGLMFRNVLEAVILNAHNLRHICLQTGTKHYVGPFQFFGKIEAHDPPFTEDLPRLEFPNFYYTLEDILFQEVSKKEGLTWSVHRPDNIFGFSPHSLMSIVWNCYAIASDGDLIAEHEIWACVDPSAKNEAFNIHNGDVFKWKHLWKVLGEQFGLEEYGFVETEKRISLAETMKEKGAVWEEIVRENQLLPTKLEEVGAWWFVDLIFGGEASIPSMNKSKEHGFLGFRNSKKSFISWIEKMKASKVLDVTKFLDEHPAGGEVLVEVAGKDATREFSNIGHSKEAQNLLLKYQVGVLQGHAFNEADKNASFVESKHKEMSAFVIKDDKMPKYQVFLEFVLPLVFTGFYFGYRYL
;
A
#
# COMPACT_ATOMS: atom_id res chain seq x y z
N MET A 1 1.92 -21.39 -23.67
CA MET A 1 2.92 -20.33 -23.52
C MET A 1 2.19 -19.00 -23.54
N SER A 2 1.85 -18.49 -22.36
CA SER A 2 0.96 -17.33 -22.19
C SER A 2 1.75 -16.23 -21.46
N CYS A 3 2.39 -15.37 -22.27
CA CYS A 3 3.07 -14.16 -21.79
C CYS A 3 2.00 -13.13 -21.44
N TRP A 4 1.53 -13.14 -20.19
CA TRP A 4 0.60 -12.16 -19.63
C TRP A 4 1.28 -11.41 -18.49
N TRP A 5 2.28 -10.61 -18.86
CA TRP A 5 2.72 -9.39 -18.18
C TRP A 5 3.95 -8.86 -18.94
N ALA A 6 3.71 -8.07 -19.98
CA ALA A 6 4.77 -7.28 -20.62
C ALA A 6 4.85 -5.91 -19.92
N GLY A 7 5.11 -5.91 -18.62
CA GLY A 7 5.39 -4.71 -17.83
C GLY A 7 6.88 -4.46 -17.62
N THR A 8 7.77 -5.07 -18.44
CA THR A 8 9.22 -5.00 -18.21
C THR A 8 10.11 -4.81 -19.44
N LEU A 9 9.56 -4.50 -20.63
CA LEU A 9 10.39 -4.14 -21.79
C LEU A 9 9.75 -2.99 -22.56
N GLY A 10 10.49 -1.89 -22.66
CA GLY A 10 10.08 -0.68 -23.36
C GLY A 10 9.87 -0.88 -24.87
N ASN A 11 9.20 0.12 -25.44
CA ASN A 11 9.02 0.41 -26.86
C ASN A 11 8.35 -0.66 -27.73
N ASN A 12 7.07 -0.43 -28.04
CA ASN A 12 6.63 -0.03 -29.40
C ASN A 12 5.10 -0.13 -29.50
N ARG A 13 4.40 1.01 -29.53
CA ARG A 13 3.04 1.07 -30.08
C ARG A 13 2.92 2.24 -31.05
N LYS A 14 2.60 1.90 -32.30
CA LYS A 14 2.23 2.85 -33.35
C LYS A 14 0.95 3.60 -32.94
N LYS A 15 0.97 4.91 -33.17
CA LYS A 15 -0.17 5.84 -33.09
C LYS A 15 -1.44 5.22 -33.69
N ILE A 16 -2.54 5.32 -32.94
CA ILE A 16 -3.89 5.35 -33.49
C ILE A 16 -4.47 6.69 -33.06
N ASP A 17 -4.83 7.48 -34.05
CA ASP A 17 -5.29 8.86 -33.96
C ASP A 17 -6.63 9.00 -33.21
N ASP A 18 -6.83 10.22 -32.70
CA ASP A 18 -8.02 10.72 -32.03
C ASP A 18 -9.29 10.58 -32.88
N ASP A 19 -10.38 10.13 -32.25
CA ASP A 19 -11.74 10.39 -32.73
C ASP A 19 -12.73 10.49 -31.54
N ASP A 20 -13.68 11.40 -31.73
CA ASP A 20 -14.49 12.14 -30.77
C ASP A 20 -15.49 11.31 -29.92
N GLY A 21 -15.72 11.76 -28.68
CA GLY A 21 -17.05 12.09 -28.13
C GLY A 21 -18.21 11.07 -28.08
N ALA A 22 -18.02 9.78 -28.38
CA ALA A 22 -19.05 8.75 -28.23
C ALA A 22 -18.89 7.97 -26.91
N SER A 23 -20.00 7.66 -26.22
CA SER A 23 -19.97 6.83 -25.01
C SER A 23 -19.32 5.48 -25.32
N ARG A 24 -18.09 5.27 -24.85
CA ARG A 24 -17.43 3.96 -24.94
C ARG A 24 -18.28 2.99 -24.14
N ASP A 25 -18.99 2.09 -24.80
CA ASP A 25 -19.69 0.99 -24.13
C ASP A 25 -18.67 0.23 -23.26
N SER A 26 -18.80 0.37 -21.94
CA SER A 26 -17.87 -0.24 -21.00
C SER A 26 -18.00 -1.75 -21.08
N LYS A 27 -16.89 -2.45 -21.34
CA LYS A 27 -16.88 -3.91 -21.46
C LYS A 27 -17.13 -4.59 -20.11
N SER A 28 -16.65 -3.96 -19.04
CA SER A 28 -16.81 -4.42 -17.66
C SER A 28 -17.19 -3.26 -16.74
N VAL A 29 -18.01 -3.56 -15.75
CA VAL A 29 -18.51 -2.63 -14.74
C VAL A 29 -18.18 -3.17 -13.36
N ALA A 30 -17.38 -2.42 -12.60
CA ALA A 30 -16.90 -2.76 -11.27
C ALA A 30 -17.71 -2.05 -10.19
N LEU A 31 -18.05 -2.78 -9.13
CA LEU A 31 -18.53 -2.23 -7.86
C LEU A 31 -17.47 -2.44 -6.79
N VAL A 32 -16.76 -1.36 -6.41
CA VAL A 32 -15.71 -1.38 -5.38
C VAL A 32 -16.31 -0.98 -4.05
N VAL A 33 -16.45 -1.95 -3.14
CA VAL A 33 -17.04 -1.74 -1.81
C VAL A 33 -15.94 -1.49 -0.80
N GLY A 34 -15.81 -0.23 -0.35
CA GLY A 34 -14.67 0.25 0.43
C GLY A 34 -13.69 1.07 -0.40
N VAL A 35 -14.17 1.87 -1.37
CA VAL A 35 -13.33 2.57 -2.37
C VAL A 35 -12.31 3.56 -1.77
N THR A 36 -12.57 4.09 -0.58
CA THR A 36 -11.64 4.99 0.12
C THR A 36 -10.67 4.23 1.05
N GLY A 37 -10.73 2.90 1.08
CA GLY A 37 -9.79 2.07 1.81
C GLY A 37 -8.48 1.89 1.05
N ILE A 38 -7.47 1.30 1.70
CA ILE A 38 -6.11 1.14 1.16
C ILE A 38 -6.14 0.47 -0.23
N VAL A 39 -6.78 -0.71 -0.34
CA VAL A 39 -6.89 -1.44 -1.62
C VAL A 39 -7.99 -0.84 -2.51
N GLY A 40 -9.08 -0.33 -1.92
CA GLY A 40 -10.15 0.33 -2.66
C GLY A 40 -9.67 1.52 -3.50
N ASN A 41 -8.70 2.28 -2.99
CA ASN A 41 -8.13 3.39 -3.75
C ASN A 41 -7.23 2.91 -4.89
N SER A 42 -6.45 1.83 -4.70
CA SER A 42 -5.71 1.20 -5.80
C SER A 42 -6.65 0.75 -6.92
N PHE A 43 -7.84 0.21 -6.61
CA PHE A 43 -8.84 -0.08 -7.64
C PHE A 43 -9.36 1.16 -8.37
N ALA A 44 -9.60 2.25 -7.63
CA ALA A 44 -10.07 3.51 -8.21
C ALA A 44 -9.08 4.08 -9.25
N GLU A 45 -7.79 3.87 -9.05
CA GLU A 45 -6.72 4.29 -9.95
C GLU A 45 -6.47 3.30 -11.09
N ILE A 46 -6.44 1.99 -10.80
CA ILE A 46 -6.01 0.95 -11.75
C ILE A 46 -7.13 0.56 -12.71
N LEU A 47 -8.36 0.35 -12.24
CA LEU A 47 -9.46 -0.14 -13.09
C LEU A 47 -9.69 0.73 -14.34
N PRO A 48 -9.70 2.08 -14.24
CA PRO A 48 -9.93 2.94 -15.39
C PRO A 48 -8.79 3.00 -16.41
N LEU A 49 -7.59 2.46 -16.12
CA LEU A 49 -6.46 2.49 -17.04
C LEU A 49 -6.77 1.68 -18.32
N ALA A 50 -6.25 2.17 -19.45
CA ALA A 50 -6.59 1.65 -20.77
C ALA A 50 -6.09 0.22 -21.02
N ASP A 51 -5.01 -0.19 -20.33
CA ASP A 51 -4.38 -1.50 -20.44
C ASP A 51 -4.84 -2.49 -19.35
N THR A 52 -5.71 -2.07 -18.43
CA THR A 52 -6.23 -2.95 -17.38
C THR A 52 -7.05 -4.09 -17.98
N PRO A 53 -6.70 -5.36 -17.66
CA PRO A 53 -7.42 -6.53 -18.18
C PRO A 53 -8.92 -6.46 -17.89
N GLY A 54 -9.72 -6.89 -18.87
CA GLY A 54 -11.19 -6.78 -18.79
C GLY A 54 -11.75 -5.40 -19.14
N GLY A 55 -10.89 -4.39 -19.32
CA GLY A 55 -11.28 -3.03 -19.66
C GLY A 55 -11.84 -2.84 -21.08
N PRO A 56 -12.37 -1.64 -21.40
CA PRO A 56 -12.47 -0.48 -20.51
C PRO A 56 -13.46 -0.71 -19.36
N TRP A 57 -13.10 -0.26 -18.15
CA TRP A 57 -13.90 -0.42 -16.94
C TRP A 57 -14.71 0.83 -16.64
N LYS A 58 -16.00 0.65 -16.33
CA LYS A 58 -16.79 1.60 -15.55
C LYS A 58 -16.67 1.25 -14.08
N VAL A 59 -16.51 2.23 -13.19
CA VAL A 59 -16.26 1.99 -11.75
C VAL A 59 -17.28 2.74 -10.90
N TYR A 60 -18.05 1.98 -10.12
CA TYR A 60 -18.82 2.49 -8.98
C TYR A 60 -18.02 2.28 -7.69
N GLY A 61 -17.84 3.33 -6.90
CA GLY A 61 -17.11 3.28 -5.65
C GLY A 61 -18.01 3.53 -4.45
N VAL A 62 -18.06 2.61 -3.49
CA VAL A 62 -18.93 2.72 -2.30
C VAL A 62 -18.10 2.98 -1.05
N ALA A 63 -18.50 4.00 -0.28
CA ALA A 63 -17.98 4.25 1.07
C ALA A 63 -18.99 5.04 1.92
N ARG A 64 -18.84 5.00 3.25
CA ARG A 64 -19.77 5.67 4.20
C ARG A 64 -19.63 7.19 4.23
N GLY A 65 -18.39 7.66 4.16
CA GLY A 65 -18.05 9.09 4.25
C GLY A 65 -18.40 9.86 2.98
N LYS A 66 -18.27 11.19 3.04
CA LYS A 66 -18.20 11.99 1.81
C LYS A 66 -16.96 11.59 1.02
N ARG A 67 -17.02 11.73 -0.31
CA ARG A 67 -15.86 11.49 -1.16
C ARG A 67 -14.72 12.41 -0.70
N PRO A 68 -13.55 11.88 -0.34
CA PRO A 68 -12.43 12.71 0.05
C PRO A 68 -11.78 13.35 -1.18
N ASN A 69 -11.26 14.57 -1.02
CA ASN A 69 -10.67 15.35 -2.12
C ASN A 69 -9.54 14.59 -2.83
N TRP A 70 -8.72 13.83 -2.10
CA TRP A 70 -7.62 13.04 -2.68
C TRP A 70 -8.07 11.90 -3.59
N ASN A 71 -9.37 11.58 -3.64
CA ASN A 71 -9.93 10.58 -4.52
C ASN A 71 -10.72 11.19 -5.68
N GLU A 72 -10.87 12.52 -5.76
CA GLU A 72 -11.72 13.20 -6.76
C GLU A 72 -11.21 13.03 -8.19
N ASP A 73 -9.89 12.98 -8.38
CA ASP A 73 -9.24 12.86 -9.69
C ASP A 73 -9.48 11.50 -10.36
N ASN A 74 -9.87 10.48 -9.59
CA ASN A 74 -10.18 9.16 -10.12
C ASN A 74 -11.55 9.18 -10.83
N PRO A 75 -11.68 8.63 -12.06
CA PRO A 75 -12.94 8.59 -12.80
C PRO A 75 -13.89 7.52 -12.25
N VAL A 76 -14.33 7.70 -11.01
CA VAL A 76 -15.20 6.80 -10.24
C VAL A 76 -16.55 7.48 -9.97
N GLU A 77 -17.63 6.74 -10.21
CA GLU A 77 -18.98 7.11 -9.77
C GLU A 77 -19.13 6.80 -8.26
N TYR A 78 -18.92 7.82 -7.43
CA TYR A 78 -18.91 7.67 -5.98
C TYR A 78 -20.32 7.59 -5.38
N ILE A 79 -20.57 6.54 -4.60
CA ILE A 79 -21.83 6.25 -3.94
C ILE A 79 -21.60 6.26 -2.43
N GLN A 80 -22.08 7.32 -1.77
CA GLN A 80 -22.07 7.38 -0.32
C GLN A 80 -23.10 6.39 0.24
N CYS A 81 -22.69 5.29 0.88
CA CYS A 81 -23.60 4.29 1.44
C CYS A 81 -23.00 3.60 2.69
N ASP A 82 -23.80 3.50 3.74
CA ASP A 82 -23.59 2.60 4.87
C ASP A 82 -24.19 1.24 4.55
N ILE A 83 -23.32 0.32 4.19
CA ILE A 83 -23.70 -1.05 3.83
C ILE A 83 -24.17 -1.88 5.03
N SER A 84 -24.04 -1.38 6.27
CA SER A 84 -24.66 -2.01 7.43
C SER A 84 -26.16 -1.72 7.55
N ASP A 85 -26.64 -0.64 6.93
CA ASP A 85 -28.06 -0.31 6.81
C ASP A 85 -28.65 -0.98 5.55
N ARG A 86 -29.49 -1.99 5.77
CA ARG A 86 -30.15 -2.76 4.70
C ARG A 86 -31.00 -1.87 3.78
N ASN A 87 -31.76 -0.92 4.33
CA ASN A 87 -32.64 -0.08 3.54
C ASN A 87 -31.83 0.88 2.67
N GLN A 88 -30.79 1.47 3.25
CA GLN A 88 -29.91 2.36 2.51
C GLN A 88 -29.18 1.60 1.39
N THR A 89 -28.64 0.42 1.71
CA THR A 89 -27.94 -0.46 0.74
C THR A 89 -28.87 -0.83 -0.41
N GLN A 90 -30.09 -1.28 -0.12
CA GLN A 90 -31.07 -1.61 -1.14
C GLN A 90 -31.39 -0.40 -2.01
N SER A 91 -31.68 0.76 -1.41
CA SER A 91 -32.08 1.95 -2.16
C SER A 91 -31.00 2.47 -3.13
N LYS A 92 -29.72 2.26 -2.81
CA LYS A 92 -28.59 2.80 -3.59
C LYS A 92 -28.00 1.78 -4.56
N LEU A 93 -27.81 0.53 -4.11
CA LEU A 93 -27.08 -0.47 -4.90
C LEU A 93 -27.99 -1.28 -5.84
N SER A 94 -29.29 -1.39 -5.56
CA SER A 94 -30.21 -2.10 -6.46
C SER A 94 -30.41 -1.41 -7.81
N LEU A 95 -30.08 -0.12 -7.90
CA LEU A 95 -30.14 0.68 -9.13
C LEU A 95 -29.01 0.35 -10.10
N LEU A 96 -27.94 -0.32 -9.64
CA LEU A 96 -26.72 -0.60 -10.40
C LEU A 96 -26.86 -1.91 -11.19
N THR A 97 -27.77 -1.91 -12.15
CA THR A 97 -28.15 -3.12 -12.93
C THR A 97 -27.10 -3.56 -13.95
N ASP A 98 -26.14 -2.68 -14.27
CA ASP A 98 -25.06 -2.90 -15.22
C ASP A 98 -23.81 -3.55 -14.60
N VAL A 99 -23.76 -3.71 -13.27
CA VAL A 99 -22.61 -4.28 -12.56
C VAL A 99 -22.28 -5.70 -13.07
N THR A 100 -20.99 -5.93 -13.31
CA THR A 100 -20.46 -7.22 -13.79
C THR A 100 -19.52 -7.88 -12.77
N HIS A 101 -18.80 -7.09 -11.96
CA HIS A 101 -17.84 -7.58 -10.98
C HIS A 101 -17.99 -6.80 -9.67
N ILE A 102 -17.95 -7.51 -8.54
CA ILE A 102 -17.92 -6.91 -7.20
C ILE A 102 -16.53 -7.13 -6.62
N PHE A 103 -15.92 -6.06 -6.12
CA PHE A 103 -14.67 -6.09 -5.34
C PHE A 103 -15.00 -5.68 -3.90
N TYR A 104 -15.04 -6.64 -2.98
CA TYR A 104 -15.40 -6.41 -1.58
C TYR A 104 -14.14 -6.28 -0.71
N VAL A 105 -13.75 -5.03 -0.43
CA VAL A 105 -12.48 -4.65 0.22
C VAL A 105 -12.71 -3.81 1.49
N THR A 106 -13.72 -4.15 2.27
CA THR A 106 -14.10 -3.44 3.49
C THR A 106 -14.42 -4.38 4.63
N TRP A 107 -14.38 -3.86 5.86
CA TRP A 107 -14.76 -4.58 7.07
C TRP A 107 -15.16 -3.61 8.18
N ALA A 108 -15.79 -4.13 9.23
CA ALA A 108 -16.06 -3.43 10.47
C ALA A 108 -15.39 -4.14 11.65
N SER A 109 -14.80 -3.35 12.54
CA SER A 109 -14.20 -3.82 13.79
C SER A 109 -15.18 -3.71 14.97
N ARG A 110 -15.18 -4.72 15.84
CA ARG A 110 -15.96 -4.82 17.08
C ARG A 110 -15.11 -5.41 18.22
N GLU A 111 -15.63 -5.31 19.43
CA GLU A 111 -14.94 -5.75 20.65
C GLU A 111 -14.81 -7.26 20.77
N THR A 112 -15.67 -8.04 20.11
CA THR A 112 -15.57 -9.50 20.12
C THR A 112 -15.64 -10.08 18.71
N GLU A 113 -15.02 -11.24 18.51
CA GLU A 113 -15.08 -11.90 17.21
C GLU A 113 -16.51 -12.34 16.83
N SER A 114 -17.34 -12.70 17.81
CA SER A 114 -18.76 -13.00 17.54
C SER A 114 -19.51 -11.79 16.96
N GLU A 115 -19.23 -10.59 17.49
CA GLU A 115 -19.80 -9.36 16.94
C GLU A 115 -19.20 -9.02 15.57
N ASN A 116 -17.91 -9.27 15.36
CA ASN A 116 -17.28 -9.15 14.03
C ASN A 116 -17.99 -10.06 13.01
N CYS A 117 -18.26 -11.33 13.35
CA CYS A 117 -19.01 -12.24 12.48
C CYS A 117 -20.39 -11.69 12.14
N LYS A 118 -21.12 -11.17 13.14
CA LYS A 118 -22.46 -10.61 12.94
C LYS A 118 -22.44 -9.38 12.03
N ILE A 119 -21.63 -8.38 12.32
CA ILE A 119 -21.66 -7.12 11.57
C ILE A 119 -21.08 -7.28 10.16
N ASN A 120 -19.96 -8.00 10.01
CA ASN A 120 -19.35 -8.18 8.68
C ASN A 120 -20.22 -9.09 7.80
N GLY A 121 -20.82 -10.13 8.39
CA GLY A 121 -21.79 -10.97 7.68
C GLY A 121 -23.02 -10.18 7.23
N LEU A 122 -23.56 -9.30 8.09
CA LEU A 122 -24.68 -8.42 7.73
C LEU A 122 -24.33 -7.48 6.57
N MET A 123 -23.20 -6.76 6.68
CA MET A 123 -22.73 -5.82 5.66
C MET A 123 -22.58 -6.51 4.30
N PHE A 124 -21.96 -7.69 4.28
CA PHE A 124 -21.73 -8.42 3.06
C PHE A 124 -23.04 -8.94 2.43
N ARG A 125 -23.93 -9.53 3.23
CA ARG A 125 -25.27 -9.96 2.75
C ARG A 125 -26.06 -8.81 2.16
N ASN A 126 -26.09 -7.65 2.82
CA ASN A 126 -26.82 -6.49 2.31
C ASN A 126 -26.36 -6.09 0.90
N VAL A 127 -25.05 -6.11 0.65
CA VAL A 127 -24.48 -5.82 -0.69
C VAL A 127 -24.90 -6.90 -1.68
N LEU A 128 -24.69 -8.18 -1.34
CA LEU A 128 -24.98 -9.29 -2.26
C LEU A 128 -26.47 -9.37 -2.60
N GLU A 129 -27.36 -9.25 -1.62
CA GLU A 129 -28.82 -9.26 -1.82
C GLU A 129 -29.27 -8.07 -2.71
N ALA A 130 -28.67 -6.89 -2.52
CA ALA A 130 -29.00 -5.71 -3.32
C ALA A 130 -28.51 -5.83 -4.77
N VAL A 131 -27.38 -6.49 -5.02
CA VAL A 131 -26.75 -6.52 -6.36
C VAL A 131 -27.10 -7.78 -7.14
N ILE A 132 -27.00 -8.98 -6.57
CA ILE A 132 -27.16 -10.26 -7.31
C ILE A 132 -28.51 -10.36 -8.01
N LEU A 133 -29.58 -9.86 -7.37
CA LEU A 133 -30.94 -9.89 -7.92
C LEU A 133 -31.16 -8.87 -9.05
N ASN A 134 -30.45 -7.74 -9.03
CA ASN A 134 -30.70 -6.60 -9.93
C ASN A 134 -29.66 -6.51 -11.06
N ALA A 135 -28.45 -6.99 -10.84
CA ALA A 135 -27.36 -7.02 -11.82
C ALA A 135 -27.38 -8.34 -12.61
N HIS A 136 -28.16 -8.37 -13.69
CA HIS A 136 -28.34 -9.59 -14.49
C HIS A 136 -27.02 -10.09 -15.11
N ASN A 137 -26.13 -9.16 -15.45
CA ASN A 137 -24.82 -9.42 -16.07
C ASN A 137 -23.69 -9.66 -15.05
N LEU A 138 -24.00 -9.79 -13.75
CA LEU A 138 -23.00 -10.09 -12.72
C LEU A 138 -22.32 -11.44 -13.01
N ARG A 139 -20.98 -11.43 -13.09
CA ARG A 139 -20.14 -12.57 -13.48
C ARG A 139 -19.24 -13.07 -12.38
N HIS A 140 -18.73 -12.16 -11.53
CA HIS A 140 -17.73 -12.51 -10.53
C HIS A 140 -17.82 -11.67 -9.25
N ILE A 141 -17.49 -12.30 -8.13
CA ILE A 141 -17.35 -11.64 -6.83
C ILE A 141 -15.94 -11.93 -6.29
N CYS A 142 -15.12 -10.88 -6.22
CA CYS A 142 -13.78 -10.87 -5.64
C CYS A 142 -13.94 -10.45 -4.14
N LEU A 143 -13.58 -11.33 -3.19
CA LEU A 143 -13.70 -11.11 -1.72
C LEU A 143 -12.32 -11.04 -1.05
N GLN A 144 -12.00 -9.91 -0.43
CA GLN A 144 -10.76 -9.76 0.34
C GLN A 144 -10.94 -10.17 1.81
N THR A 145 -10.05 -11.03 2.31
CA THR A 145 -9.94 -11.45 3.71
C THR A 145 -8.55 -11.15 4.27
N GLY A 146 -7.72 -12.16 4.59
CA GLY A 146 -6.33 -11.98 5.01
C GLY A 146 -5.73 -13.16 5.77
N THR A 147 -4.45 -13.04 6.14
CA THR A 147 -3.68 -14.07 6.86
C THR A 147 -4.31 -14.54 8.17
N LYS A 148 -5.20 -13.75 8.81
CA LYS A 148 -5.98 -14.21 9.97
C LYS A 148 -6.82 -15.46 9.72
N HIS A 149 -7.00 -15.87 8.46
CA HIS A 149 -7.57 -17.17 8.14
C HIS A 149 -6.78 -18.33 8.79
N TYR A 150 -5.46 -18.21 8.91
CA TYR A 150 -4.58 -19.28 9.37
C TYR A 150 -4.19 -19.16 10.85
N VAL A 151 -4.25 -17.94 11.40
CA VAL A 151 -3.80 -17.61 12.76
C VAL A 151 -4.94 -17.19 13.70
N GLY A 152 -6.17 -17.08 13.17
CA GLY A 152 -7.37 -16.72 13.91
C GLY A 152 -7.54 -15.23 14.20
N PRO A 153 -8.44 -14.85 15.12
CA PRO A 153 -8.74 -13.44 15.41
C PRO A 153 -7.69 -12.76 16.28
N PHE A 154 -7.54 -11.43 16.13
CA PHE A 154 -6.54 -10.63 16.84
C PHE A 154 -6.52 -10.83 18.37
N GLN A 155 -7.69 -10.97 18.99
CA GLN A 155 -7.83 -11.15 20.45
C GLN A 155 -7.22 -12.45 20.99
N PHE A 156 -7.01 -13.41 20.09
CA PHE A 156 -6.59 -14.77 20.37
C PHE A 156 -5.21 -15.10 19.81
N PHE A 157 -4.48 -14.13 19.24
CA PHE A 157 -3.09 -14.33 18.82
C PHE A 157 -2.23 -14.85 19.98
N GLY A 158 -1.56 -15.98 19.75
CA GLY A 158 -0.75 -16.69 20.76
C GLY A 158 -1.56 -17.35 21.89
N LYS A 159 -2.90 -17.30 21.85
CA LYS A 159 -3.80 -17.95 22.83
C LYS A 159 -4.50 -19.18 22.27
N ILE A 160 -4.49 -19.33 20.95
CA ILE A 160 -4.98 -20.52 20.25
C ILE A 160 -3.84 -21.12 19.43
N GLU A 161 -3.94 -22.42 19.19
CA GLU A 161 -3.02 -23.11 18.28
C GLU A 161 -3.35 -22.69 16.85
N ALA A 162 -2.42 -21.94 16.24
CA ALA A 162 -2.46 -21.57 14.84
C ALA A 162 -1.80 -22.66 13.99
N HIS A 163 -2.01 -22.61 12.67
CA HIS A 163 -1.22 -23.43 11.76
C HIS A 163 0.27 -23.05 11.79
N ASP A 164 1.11 -23.98 11.36
CA ASP A 164 2.55 -23.75 11.20
C ASP A 164 2.84 -23.13 9.81
N PRO A 165 3.58 -22.01 9.70
CA PRO A 165 3.95 -21.44 8.41
C PRO A 165 5.00 -22.30 7.66
N PRO A 166 5.07 -22.22 6.31
CA PRO A 166 4.34 -21.30 5.45
C PRO A 166 2.90 -21.71 5.20
N PHE A 167 1.98 -20.75 5.28
CA PHE A 167 0.55 -21.06 5.14
C PHE A 167 0.17 -21.32 3.68
N THR A 168 -0.52 -22.44 3.45
CA THR A 168 -1.08 -22.82 2.14
C THR A 168 -2.60 -22.80 2.20
N GLU A 169 -3.24 -22.53 1.06
CA GLU A 169 -4.69 -22.26 0.99
C GLU A 169 -5.57 -23.50 1.23
N ASP A 170 -4.97 -24.69 1.15
CA ASP A 170 -5.58 -26.00 1.43
C ASP A 170 -5.57 -26.38 2.91
N LEU A 171 -4.91 -25.59 3.77
CA LEU A 171 -5.01 -25.76 5.23
C LEU A 171 -6.47 -25.63 5.69
N PRO A 172 -6.92 -26.49 6.61
CA PRO A 172 -8.29 -26.44 7.11
C PRO A 172 -8.52 -25.16 7.93
N ARG A 173 -9.78 -24.71 8.01
CA ARG A 173 -10.16 -23.65 8.95
C ARG A 173 -9.81 -24.08 10.38
N LEU A 174 -9.36 -23.12 11.20
CA LEU A 174 -9.25 -23.34 12.65
C LEU A 174 -10.63 -23.61 13.26
N GLU A 175 -10.69 -24.43 14.32
CA GLU A 175 -11.91 -24.67 15.11
C GLU A 175 -12.21 -23.48 16.06
N PHE A 176 -12.27 -22.28 15.50
CA PHE A 176 -12.49 -21.04 16.23
C PHE A 176 -13.33 -20.07 15.41
N PRO A 177 -14.24 -19.27 16.02
CA PRO A 177 -14.97 -18.25 15.29
C PRO A 177 -14.02 -17.30 14.56
N ASN A 178 -14.31 -17.02 13.29
CA ASN A 178 -13.59 -16.04 12.50
C ASN A 178 -14.56 -15.43 11.47
N PHE A 179 -14.65 -14.10 11.41
CA PHE A 179 -15.57 -13.46 10.49
C PHE A 179 -15.22 -13.73 9.02
N TYR A 180 -13.95 -14.06 8.71
CA TYR A 180 -13.57 -14.51 7.35
C TYR A 180 -14.30 -15.78 6.93
N TYR A 181 -14.46 -16.75 7.84
CA TYR A 181 -15.20 -17.98 7.55
C TYR A 181 -16.68 -17.67 7.33
N THR A 182 -17.23 -16.74 8.11
CA THR A 182 -18.62 -16.27 7.94
C THR A 182 -18.82 -15.63 6.57
N LEU A 183 -17.86 -14.81 6.09
CA LEU A 183 -17.93 -14.18 4.77
C LEU A 183 -17.81 -15.21 3.63
N GLU A 184 -16.87 -16.15 3.73
CA GLU A 184 -16.73 -17.25 2.75
C GLU A 184 -18.01 -18.10 2.67
N ASP A 185 -18.61 -18.46 3.80
CA ASP A 185 -19.85 -19.26 3.82
C ASP A 185 -21.02 -18.51 3.17
N ILE A 186 -21.14 -17.20 3.43
CA ILE A 186 -22.11 -16.34 2.77
C ILE A 186 -21.84 -16.26 1.26
N LEU A 187 -20.59 -16.07 0.85
CA LEU A 187 -20.19 -16.00 -0.56
C LEU A 187 -20.59 -17.27 -1.30
N PHE A 188 -20.22 -18.44 -0.77
CA PHE A 188 -20.51 -19.72 -1.40
C PHE A 188 -22.02 -19.98 -1.47
N GLN A 189 -22.74 -19.62 -0.40
CA GLN A 189 -24.20 -19.75 -0.37
C GLN A 189 -24.85 -18.84 -1.43
N GLU A 190 -24.47 -17.57 -1.53
CA GLU A 190 -25.07 -16.62 -2.47
C GLU A 190 -24.71 -16.93 -3.93
N VAL A 191 -23.46 -17.31 -4.21
CA VAL A 191 -23.04 -17.68 -5.57
C VAL A 191 -23.79 -18.93 -6.06
N SER A 192 -24.07 -19.89 -5.17
CA SER A 192 -24.83 -21.09 -5.54
C SER A 192 -26.25 -20.80 -6.06
N LYS A 193 -26.79 -19.59 -5.79
CA LYS A 193 -28.13 -19.17 -6.24
C LYS A 193 -28.16 -18.62 -7.67
N LYS A 194 -27.02 -18.29 -8.27
CA LYS A 194 -26.95 -17.72 -9.63
C LYS A 194 -26.00 -18.55 -10.50
N GLU A 195 -26.57 -19.29 -11.45
CA GLU A 195 -25.77 -20.09 -12.39
C GLU A 195 -24.77 -19.23 -13.17
N GLY A 196 -23.54 -19.72 -13.30
CA GLY A 196 -22.45 -19.02 -13.99
C GLY A 196 -21.79 -17.89 -13.20
N LEU A 197 -22.31 -17.50 -12.04
CA LEU A 197 -21.62 -16.59 -11.14
C LEU A 197 -20.42 -17.30 -10.52
N THR A 198 -19.26 -16.65 -10.55
CA THR A 198 -18.00 -17.20 -10.01
C THR A 198 -17.48 -16.34 -8.87
N TRP A 199 -16.53 -16.87 -8.11
CA TRP A 199 -15.93 -16.15 -6.98
C TRP A 199 -14.43 -16.34 -6.89
N SER A 200 -13.78 -15.47 -6.13
CA SER A 200 -12.40 -15.64 -5.68
C SER A 200 -12.23 -15.04 -4.28
N VAL A 201 -11.34 -15.62 -3.48
CA VAL A 201 -11.00 -15.11 -2.14
C VAL A 201 -9.53 -14.75 -2.09
N HIS A 202 -9.23 -13.53 -1.65
CA HIS A 202 -7.87 -13.00 -1.58
C HIS A 202 -7.43 -12.85 -0.13
N ARG A 203 -6.31 -13.47 0.24
CA ARG A 203 -5.78 -13.50 1.61
C ARG A 203 -4.45 -12.72 1.67
N PRO A 204 -4.49 -11.38 1.67
CA PRO A 204 -3.29 -10.57 1.87
C PRO A 204 -2.73 -10.72 3.29
N ASP A 205 -1.42 -10.51 3.41
CA ASP A 205 -0.77 -10.30 4.70
C ASP A 205 -0.84 -8.81 5.09
N ASN A 206 0.15 -8.30 5.81
CA ASN A 206 0.26 -6.89 6.13
C ASN A 206 0.29 -6.05 4.86
N ILE A 207 -0.78 -5.30 4.64
CA ILE A 207 -0.87 -4.38 3.51
C ILE A 207 0.02 -3.19 3.83
N PHE A 208 0.95 -2.83 2.94
CA PHE A 208 1.81 -1.70 3.20
C PHE A 208 1.02 -0.38 3.29
N GLY A 209 1.12 0.24 4.46
CA GLY A 209 0.60 1.52 4.93
C GLY A 209 1.34 1.91 6.21
N PHE A 210 1.42 3.20 6.55
CA PHE A 210 2.43 3.72 7.50
C PHE A 210 1.92 3.91 8.94
N SER A 211 2.73 3.52 9.93
CA SER A 211 2.75 4.07 11.31
C SER A 211 3.89 3.42 12.16
N PRO A 212 4.74 4.17 12.92
CA PRO A 212 5.90 3.61 13.64
C PRO A 212 5.87 3.65 15.20
N HIS A 213 6.34 2.55 15.85
CA HIS A 213 6.93 2.33 17.22
C HIS A 213 6.26 1.35 18.23
N SER A 214 6.39 0.04 18.06
CA SER A 214 6.40 -0.87 19.23
C SER A 214 7.54 -1.85 19.09
N LEU A 215 8.17 -2.21 20.19
CA LEU A 215 9.35 -3.07 20.19
C LEU A 215 9.08 -4.32 21.04
N MET A 216 9.03 -5.46 20.36
CA MET A 216 9.57 -6.73 20.86
C MET A 216 10.81 -7.10 20.04
N SER A 217 11.84 -7.65 20.70
CA SER A 217 13.15 -8.04 20.12
C SER A 217 13.05 -9.03 18.94
N ILE A 218 11.94 -9.77 18.84
CA ILE A 218 11.74 -10.85 17.87
C ILE A 218 11.45 -10.30 16.46
N VAL A 219 10.43 -9.45 16.28
CA VAL A 219 10.02 -8.93 14.95
C VAL A 219 11.11 -8.10 14.26
N TRP A 220 11.93 -7.40 15.03
CA TRP A 220 13.05 -6.60 14.50
C TRP A 220 14.04 -7.43 13.67
N ASN A 221 14.30 -8.67 14.12
CA ASN A 221 15.29 -9.57 13.54
C ASN A 221 14.69 -10.71 12.69
N CYS A 222 13.39 -10.95 12.78
CA CYS A 222 12.67 -11.95 11.98
C CYS A 222 12.44 -11.50 10.53
N TYR A 223 12.26 -12.48 9.65
CA TYR A 223 11.74 -12.22 8.31
C TYR A 223 10.26 -11.84 8.41
N ALA A 224 9.87 -10.85 7.62
CA ALA A 224 8.50 -10.40 7.45
C ALA A 224 8.20 -10.30 5.95
N ILE A 225 6.92 -10.32 5.62
CA ILE A 225 6.41 -10.07 4.28
C ILE A 225 5.42 -8.91 4.31
N ALA A 226 5.03 -8.46 3.13
CA ALA A 226 3.94 -7.50 2.98
C ALA A 226 3.25 -7.69 1.64
N SER A 227 2.08 -7.07 1.54
CA SER A 227 1.23 -7.07 0.36
C SER A 227 1.03 -5.63 -0.11
N ASP A 228 1.58 -5.31 -1.27
CA ASP A 228 1.40 -4.00 -1.91
C ASP A 228 -0.05 -3.81 -2.37
N GLY A 229 -0.64 -2.63 -2.11
CA GLY A 229 -2.03 -2.34 -2.43
C GLY A 229 -2.36 -2.48 -3.92
N ASP A 230 -1.44 -2.09 -4.80
CA ASP A 230 -1.62 -2.19 -6.25
C ASP A 230 -1.47 -3.63 -6.70
N LEU A 231 -0.54 -4.39 -6.11
CA LEU A 231 -0.38 -5.81 -6.40
C LEU A 231 -1.62 -6.62 -5.99
N ILE A 232 -2.25 -6.28 -4.85
CA ILE A 232 -3.53 -6.90 -4.45
C ILE A 232 -4.59 -6.60 -5.51
N ALA A 233 -4.75 -5.34 -5.91
CA ALA A 233 -5.72 -4.96 -6.94
C ALA A 233 -5.47 -5.70 -8.28
N GLU A 234 -4.22 -5.78 -8.72
CA GLU A 234 -3.81 -6.56 -9.90
C GLU A 234 -4.19 -8.05 -9.78
N HIS A 235 -4.01 -8.63 -8.58
CA HIS A 235 -4.34 -10.02 -8.31
C HIS A 235 -5.84 -10.29 -8.32
N GLU A 236 -6.67 -9.38 -7.77
CA GLU A 236 -8.13 -9.52 -7.86
C GLU A 236 -8.63 -9.32 -9.30
N ILE A 237 -8.08 -8.35 -10.04
CA ILE A 237 -8.40 -8.16 -11.47
C ILE A 237 -8.08 -9.42 -12.26
N TRP A 238 -6.90 -10.01 -12.03
CA TRP A 238 -6.51 -11.29 -12.64
C TRP A 238 -7.55 -12.38 -12.36
N ALA A 239 -7.92 -12.59 -11.09
CA ALA A 239 -8.89 -13.63 -10.73
C ALA A 239 -10.29 -13.38 -11.32
N CYS A 240 -10.66 -12.11 -11.45
CA CYS A 240 -11.89 -11.66 -12.05
C CYS A 240 -11.91 -11.88 -13.60
N VAL A 241 -10.78 -11.98 -14.31
CA VAL A 241 -10.73 -12.19 -15.79
C VAL A 241 -10.22 -13.55 -16.26
N ASP A 242 -9.37 -14.23 -15.48
CA ASP A 242 -8.73 -15.48 -15.88
C ASP A 242 -9.61 -16.69 -15.51
N PRO A 243 -9.91 -17.60 -16.46
CA PRO A 243 -10.61 -18.85 -16.15
C PRO A 243 -9.90 -19.75 -15.14
N SER A 244 -8.56 -19.73 -15.06
CA SER A 244 -7.80 -20.59 -14.14
C SER A 244 -7.98 -20.22 -12.67
N ALA A 245 -8.45 -19.00 -12.40
CA ALA A 245 -8.56 -18.43 -11.06
C ALA A 245 -9.98 -18.48 -10.50
N LYS A 246 -10.94 -19.07 -11.23
CA LYS A 246 -12.34 -19.09 -10.82
C LYS A 246 -12.58 -20.09 -9.70
N ASN A 247 -13.34 -19.65 -8.70
CA ASN A 247 -13.80 -20.43 -7.55
C ASN A 247 -12.65 -20.95 -6.68
N GLU A 248 -11.63 -20.12 -6.50
CA GLU A 248 -10.43 -20.44 -5.76
C GLU A 248 -10.11 -19.37 -4.70
N ALA A 249 -9.53 -19.82 -3.59
CA ALA A 249 -8.89 -18.94 -2.61
C ALA A 249 -7.38 -18.88 -2.87
N PHE A 250 -6.80 -17.68 -2.80
CA PHE A 250 -5.39 -17.40 -3.05
C PHE A 250 -4.80 -16.51 -1.97
N ASN A 251 -3.57 -16.81 -1.56
CA ASN A 251 -2.71 -15.88 -0.85
C ASN A 251 -2.19 -14.80 -1.81
N ILE A 252 -1.90 -13.61 -1.26
CA ILE A 252 -1.26 -12.54 -2.03
C ILE A 252 -0.26 -11.75 -1.18
N HIS A 253 1.01 -11.83 -1.53
CA HIS A 253 2.08 -10.98 -0.98
C HIS A 253 3.12 -10.68 -2.06
N ASN A 254 4.06 -9.78 -1.75
CA ASN A 254 5.02 -9.23 -2.71
C ASN A 254 5.97 -10.24 -3.39
N GLY A 255 6.03 -11.47 -2.90
CA GLY A 255 6.93 -12.51 -3.40
C GLY A 255 8.37 -12.44 -2.87
N ASP A 256 8.67 -11.48 -1.98
CA ASP A 256 9.94 -11.36 -1.26
C ASP A 256 9.74 -11.29 0.26
N VAL A 257 10.86 -11.31 1.00
CA VAL A 257 10.91 -11.14 2.46
C VAL A 257 11.81 -9.95 2.82
N PHE A 258 11.53 -9.29 3.94
CA PHE A 258 12.38 -8.23 4.50
C PHE A 258 12.54 -8.41 6.01
N LYS A 259 13.40 -7.59 6.63
CA LYS A 259 13.45 -7.43 8.09
C LYS A 259 13.11 -5.99 8.43
N TRP A 260 12.36 -5.78 9.50
CA TRP A 260 12.04 -4.44 9.96
C TRP A 260 13.29 -3.62 10.29
N LYS A 261 14.37 -4.24 10.79
CA LYS A 261 15.68 -3.59 10.94
C LYS A 261 16.16 -2.85 9.68
N HIS A 262 15.88 -3.39 8.50
CA HIS A 262 16.29 -2.76 7.23
C HIS A 262 15.30 -1.67 6.79
N LEU A 263 13.99 -1.93 6.87
CA LEU A 263 12.99 -0.93 6.49
C LEU A 263 12.95 0.25 7.46
N TRP A 264 13.32 0.07 8.72
CA TRP A 264 13.42 1.14 9.70
C TRP A 264 14.50 2.17 9.34
N LYS A 265 15.63 1.68 8.82
CA LYS A 265 16.67 2.56 8.27
C LYS A 265 16.14 3.35 7.07
N VAL A 266 15.41 2.70 6.17
CA VAL A 266 14.79 3.36 5.02
C VAL A 266 13.81 4.44 5.49
N LEU A 267 13.01 4.15 6.51
CA LEU A 267 12.09 5.11 7.09
C LEU A 267 12.83 6.33 7.67
N GLY A 268 13.86 6.11 8.48
CA GLY A 268 14.69 7.18 9.04
C GLY A 268 15.30 8.06 7.93
N GLU A 269 15.87 7.44 6.90
CA GLU A 269 16.43 8.14 5.73
C GLU A 269 15.38 8.96 4.98
N GLN A 270 14.15 8.44 4.81
CA GLN A 270 13.06 9.11 4.13
C GLN A 270 12.59 10.36 4.90
N PHE A 271 12.63 10.36 6.22
CA PHE A 271 12.22 11.51 7.05
C PHE A 271 13.40 12.36 7.54
N GLY A 272 14.63 12.10 7.08
CA GLY A 272 15.82 12.87 7.46
C GLY A 272 16.19 12.74 8.93
N LEU A 273 15.86 11.62 9.59
CA LEU A 273 16.18 11.38 10.98
C LEU A 273 17.66 10.98 11.14
N GLU A 274 18.38 11.67 12.02
CA GLU A 274 19.79 11.38 12.34
C GLU A 274 19.93 10.19 13.28
N GLU A 275 19.00 10.02 14.21
CA GLU A 275 18.97 8.93 15.18
C GLU A 275 17.79 7.99 14.91
N TYR A 276 18.10 6.75 14.56
CA TYR A 276 17.13 5.68 14.40
C TYR A 276 17.79 4.33 14.68
N GLY A 277 17.03 3.39 15.23
CA GLY A 277 17.54 2.06 15.52
C GLY A 277 16.76 1.37 16.64
N PHE A 278 17.13 0.14 16.91
CA PHE A 278 16.59 -0.61 18.04
C PHE A 278 17.43 -0.31 19.28
N VAL A 279 16.79 0.25 20.30
CA VAL A 279 17.35 0.36 21.65
C VAL A 279 16.72 -0.74 22.48
N GLU A 280 17.55 -1.62 23.03
CA GLU A 280 17.08 -2.68 23.91
C GLU A 280 16.62 -2.07 25.23
N THR A 281 15.32 -2.14 25.50
CA THR A 281 14.71 -1.63 26.73
C THR A 281 14.06 -2.76 27.50
N GLU A 282 14.19 -2.75 28.83
CA GLU A 282 13.54 -3.75 29.71
C GLU A 282 12.01 -3.69 29.65
N LYS A 283 11.43 -2.58 29.18
CA LYS A 283 9.99 -2.36 29.07
C LYS A 283 9.55 -2.34 27.62
N ARG A 284 8.44 -3.04 27.34
CA ARG A 284 7.71 -2.91 26.08
C ARG A 284 7.14 -1.50 25.96
N ILE A 285 7.46 -0.82 24.88
CA ILE A 285 6.89 0.50 24.56
C ILE A 285 5.67 0.27 23.68
N SER A 286 4.51 0.74 24.13
CA SER A 286 3.30 0.82 23.31
C SER A 286 3.30 2.15 22.58
N LEU A 287 3.16 2.05 21.26
CA LEU A 287 3.00 3.18 20.39
C LEU A 287 1.68 3.89 20.67
N ALA A 288 0.62 3.12 20.91
CA ALA A 288 -0.71 3.65 21.20
C ALA A 288 -0.69 4.52 22.45
N GLU A 289 -0.01 4.09 23.52
CA GLU A 289 0.16 4.93 24.72
C GLU A 289 1.09 6.13 24.45
N THR A 290 2.17 5.93 23.68
CA THR A 290 3.15 7.01 23.38
C THR A 290 2.54 8.15 22.55
N MET A 291 1.65 7.83 21.62
CA MET A 291 1.03 8.80 20.71
C MET A 291 -0.29 9.39 21.22
N LYS A 292 -0.84 8.87 22.32
CA LYS A 292 -2.15 9.24 22.88
C LYS A 292 -2.33 10.74 23.13
N GLU A 293 -1.28 11.41 23.58
CA GLU A 293 -1.31 12.84 23.93
C GLU A 293 -0.65 13.73 22.86
N LYS A 294 -0.38 13.20 21.66
CA LYS A 294 0.32 13.92 20.59
C LYS A 294 -0.60 14.62 19.59
N GLY A 295 -1.91 14.70 19.87
CA GLY A 295 -2.89 15.37 18.99
C GLY A 295 -2.54 16.82 18.70
N ALA A 296 -2.24 17.62 19.73
CA ALA A 296 -1.86 19.04 19.55
C ALA A 296 -0.55 19.21 18.75
N VAL A 297 0.41 18.29 18.92
CA VAL A 297 1.66 18.28 18.14
C VAL A 297 1.37 17.98 16.67
N TRP A 298 0.44 17.06 16.39
CA TRP A 298 0.02 16.76 15.02
C TRP A 298 -0.70 17.94 14.36
N GLU A 299 -1.58 18.63 15.09
CA GLU A 299 -2.26 19.84 14.59
C GLU A 299 -1.24 20.94 14.22
N GLU A 300 -0.19 21.10 15.02
CA GLU A 300 0.92 22.01 14.72
C GLU A 300 1.67 21.58 13.45
N ILE A 301 2.03 20.29 13.31
CA ILE A 301 2.67 19.75 12.11
C ILE A 301 1.81 20.00 10.87
N VAL A 302 0.51 19.71 10.95
CA VAL A 302 -0.46 19.94 9.85
C VAL A 302 -0.50 21.41 9.46
N ARG A 303 -0.56 22.32 10.46
CA ARG A 303 -0.57 23.77 10.23
C ARG A 303 0.72 24.27 9.59
N GLU A 304 1.88 23.88 10.12
CA GLU A 304 3.19 24.38 9.69
C GLU A 304 3.58 23.86 8.32
N ASN A 305 3.29 22.59 8.05
CA ASN A 305 3.62 21.95 6.78
C ASN A 305 2.46 22.05 5.78
N GLN A 306 1.37 22.74 6.13
CA GLN A 306 0.19 22.97 5.30
C GLN A 306 -0.37 21.67 4.70
N LEU A 307 -0.44 20.64 5.55
CA LEU A 307 -0.93 19.32 5.18
C LEU A 307 -2.46 19.32 5.11
N LEU A 308 -3.03 18.26 4.54
CA LEU A 308 -4.47 18.02 4.62
C LEU A 308 -4.93 18.03 6.09
N PRO A 309 -6.02 18.74 6.41
CA PRO A 309 -6.51 18.88 7.78
C PRO A 309 -7.03 17.53 8.28
N THR A 310 -6.19 16.82 9.02
CA THR A 310 -6.43 15.46 9.50
C THR A 310 -6.21 15.40 11.01
N LYS A 311 -6.96 14.55 11.70
CA LYS A 311 -6.69 14.26 13.11
C LYS A 311 -5.71 13.09 13.24
N LEU A 312 -4.93 13.09 14.32
CA LEU A 312 -3.88 12.08 14.51
C LEU A 312 -4.47 10.66 14.57
N GLU A 313 -5.63 10.49 15.20
CA GLU A 313 -6.34 9.22 15.31
C GLU A 313 -6.95 8.73 13.98
N GLU A 314 -7.11 9.61 12.99
CA GLU A 314 -7.62 9.24 11.66
C GLU A 314 -6.53 8.66 10.77
N VAL A 315 -5.28 9.11 10.94
CA VAL A 315 -4.13 8.71 10.11
C VAL A 315 -3.17 7.76 10.84
N GLY A 316 -3.22 7.72 12.17
CA GLY A 316 -2.33 6.94 13.03
C GLY A 316 -3.04 5.75 13.68
N ALA A 317 -2.98 4.58 13.04
CA ALA A 317 -3.51 3.33 13.59
C ALA A 317 -2.53 2.65 14.58
N TRP A 318 -2.17 3.34 15.66
CA TRP A 318 -1.07 2.94 16.56
C TRP A 318 -1.22 1.54 17.18
N TRP A 319 -2.45 1.14 17.54
CA TRP A 319 -2.74 -0.19 18.11
C TRP A 319 -2.41 -1.32 17.13
N PHE A 320 -2.55 -1.08 15.83
CA PHE A 320 -2.27 -2.08 14.80
C PHE A 320 -0.76 -2.27 14.66
N VAL A 321 0.00 -1.19 14.77
CA VAL A 321 1.46 -1.27 14.76
C VAL A 321 2.00 -2.00 15.99
N ASP A 322 1.39 -1.75 17.16
CA ASP A 322 1.69 -2.49 18.40
C ASP A 322 1.53 -4.00 18.25
N LEU A 323 0.52 -4.40 17.47
CA LEU A 323 0.25 -5.78 17.13
C LEU A 323 1.29 -6.34 16.14
N ILE A 324 1.58 -5.64 15.04
CA ILE A 324 2.54 -6.11 14.03
C ILE A 324 3.93 -6.31 14.64
N PHE A 325 4.40 -5.36 15.46
CA PHE A 325 5.70 -5.50 16.11
C PHE A 325 5.71 -6.44 17.32
N GLY A 326 4.54 -6.91 17.77
CA GLY A 326 4.41 -7.88 18.86
C GLY A 326 4.25 -9.33 18.41
N GLY A 327 4.02 -9.60 17.12
CA GLY A 327 3.72 -10.94 16.59
C GLY A 327 4.95 -11.75 16.17
N GLU A 328 4.74 -13.01 15.78
CA GLU A 328 5.75 -13.82 15.11
C GLU A 328 5.60 -13.77 13.59
N ALA A 329 6.62 -14.23 12.86
CA ALA A 329 6.63 -14.22 11.40
C ALA A 329 5.56 -15.15 10.82
N SER A 330 4.53 -14.56 10.22
CA SER A 330 3.51 -15.24 9.42
C SER A 330 3.87 -15.12 7.95
N ILE A 331 4.12 -16.24 7.26
CA ILE A 331 4.58 -16.24 5.86
C ILE A 331 3.67 -17.15 5.03
N PRO A 332 2.51 -16.68 4.52
CA PRO A 332 1.76 -17.37 3.48
C PRO A 332 2.60 -17.65 2.23
N SER A 333 2.31 -18.76 1.55
CA SER A 333 2.96 -19.16 0.29
C SER A 333 2.25 -18.57 -0.92
N MET A 334 3.00 -18.09 -1.91
CA MET A 334 2.49 -17.65 -3.23
C MET A 334 2.44 -18.76 -4.29
N ASN A 335 2.72 -20.02 -3.92
CA ASN A 335 2.85 -21.10 -4.91
C ASN A 335 1.56 -21.33 -5.69
N LYS A 336 0.40 -21.40 -5.02
CA LYS A 336 -0.88 -21.61 -5.68
C LYS A 336 -1.18 -20.51 -6.70
N SER A 337 -0.98 -19.24 -6.34
CA SER A 337 -1.18 -18.11 -7.26
C SER A 337 -0.28 -18.22 -8.50
N LYS A 338 1.02 -18.55 -8.32
CA LYS A 338 1.96 -18.76 -9.42
C LYS A 338 1.60 -19.96 -10.30
N GLU A 339 1.19 -21.07 -9.69
CA GLU A 339 0.78 -22.30 -10.38
C GLU A 339 -0.50 -22.09 -11.21
N HIS A 340 -1.39 -21.21 -10.77
CA HIS A 340 -2.57 -20.78 -11.53
C HIS A 340 -2.27 -19.67 -12.56
N GLY A 341 -1.03 -19.17 -12.63
CA GLY A 341 -0.55 -18.26 -13.67
C GLY A 341 -0.35 -16.81 -13.24
N PHE A 342 -0.60 -16.46 -11.98
CA PHE A 342 -0.31 -15.12 -11.46
C PHE A 342 1.19 -14.98 -11.11
N LEU A 343 1.91 -14.19 -11.92
CA LEU A 343 3.35 -13.95 -11.75
C LEU A 343 3.67 -12.52 -11.28
N GLY A 344 2.65 -11.76 -10.86
CA GLY A 344 2.84 -10.42 -10.31
C GLY A 344 3.66 -10.47 -9.02
N PHE A 345 4.61 -9.55 -8.87
CA PHE A 345 5.42 -9.41 -7.66
C PHE A 345 5.79 -7.94 -7.45
N ARG A 346 6.29 -7.61 -6.25
CA ARG A 346 6.85 -6.30 -5.92
C ARG A 346 8.12 -6.48 -5.11
N ASN A 347 9.06 -5.55 -5.26
CA ASN A 347 10.17 -5.46 -4.32
C ASN A 347 9.69 -4.68 -3.08
N SER A 348 9.65 -5.30 -1.91
CA SER A 348 9.07 -4.70 -0.70
C SER A 348 9.77 -3.42 -0.27
N LYS A 349 11.10 -3.30 -0.43
CA LYS A 349 11.80 -2.04 -0.10
C LYS A 349 11.37 -0.90 -1.03
N LYS A 350 11.27 -1.16 -2.34
CA LYS A 350 10.84 -0.15 -3.32
C LYS A 350 9.37 0.22 -3.13
N SER A 351 8.51 -0.76 -2.91
CA SER A 351 7.09 -0.56 -2.59
C SER A 351 6.96 0.33 -1.35
N PHE A 352 7.66 0.02 -0.26
CA PHE A 352 7.65 0.82 0.97
C PHE A 352 8.04 2.29 0.74
N ILE A 353 9.09 2.54 -0.07
CA ILE A 353 9.49 3.91 -0.45
C ILE A 353 8.40 4.58 -1.29
N SER A 354 7.85 3.88 -2.29
CA SER A 354 6.79 4.41 -3.17
C SER A 354 5.55 4.82 -2.39
N TRP A 355 5.13 4.04 -1.38
CA TRP A 355 3.99 4.38 -0.53
C TRP A 355 4.30 5.59 0.38
N ILE A 356 5.52 5.70 0.91
CA ILE A 356 5.97 6.90 1.65
C ILE A 356 5.94 8.13 0.75
N GLU A 357 6.47 8.01 -0.47
CA GLU A 357 6.50 9.10 -1.46
C GLU A 357 5.09 9.50 -1.87
N LYS A 358 4.18 8.55 -2.10
CA LYS A 358 2.77 8.83 -2.42
C LYS A 358 2.06 9.59 -1.30
N MET A 359 2.34 9.27 -0.04
CA MET A 359 1.79 10.05 1.10
C MET A 359 2.38 11.45 1.23
N LYS A 360 3.61 11.67 0.72
CA LYS A 360 4.25 13.00 0.69
C LYS A 360 3.90 13.79 -0.56
N ALA A 361 3.52 13.11 -1.65
CA ALA A 361 3.31 13.70 -2.95
C ALA A 361 2.03 14.54 -2.95
N SER A 362 2.22 15.84 -3.14
CA SER A 362 1.15 16.81 -3.29
C SER A 362 1.42 17.79 -4.43
N LYS A 363 2.45 17.56 -5.25
CA LYS A 363 3.05 18.57 -6.14
C LYS A 363 2.52 18.48 -7.56
N VAL A 364 2.19 19.64 -8.14
CA VAL A 364 1.89 19.81 -9.57
C VAL A 364 3.10 20.46 -10.24
N LEU A 365 3.62 19.82 -11.29
CA LEU A 365 4.85 20.23 -11.96
C LEU A 365 4.56 20.69 -13.40
N ASP A 366 5.16 21.80 -13.83
CA ASP A 366 5.29 22.22 -15.23
C ASP A 366 6.71 21.93 -15.69
N VAL A 367 6.87 20.76 -16.31
CA VAL A 367 8.13 20.29 -16.88
C VAL A 367 8.27 20.65 -18.36
N THR A 368 7.41 21.53 -18.91
CA THR A 368 7.41 21.88 -20.36
C THR A 368 8.79 22.35 -20.82
N LYS A 369 9.46 23.15 -19.99
CA LYS A 369 10.81 23.67 -20.29
C LYS A 369 11.92 22.62 -20.12
N PHE A 370 11.62 21.51 -19.46
CA PHE A 370 12.56 20.41 -19.20
C PHE A 370 12.45 19.29 -20.23
N LEU A 371 11.44 19.31 -21.12
CA LEU A 371 11.21 18.25 -22.10
C LEU A 371 12.47 17.96 -22.94
N ASP A 372 13.13 19.02 -23.43
CA ASP A 372 14.33 18.89 -24.27
C ASP A 372 15.60 18.55 -23.47
N GLU A 373 15.57 18.74 -22.15
CA GLU A 373 16.69 18.49 -21.23
C GLU A 373 16.58 17.12 -20.53
N HIS A 374 15.45 16.43 -20.66
CA HIS A 374 15.21 15.17 -19.97
C HIS A 374 16.16 14.08 -20.50
N PRO A 375 16.99 13.43 -19.65
CA PRO A 375 18.00 12.47 -20.10
C PRO A 375 17.46 11.24 -20.84
N ALA A 376 16.20 10.86 -20.60
CA ALA A 376 15.53 9.78 -21.32
C ALA A 376 14.68 10.26 -22.51
N GLY A 377 14.81 11.53 -22.90
CA GLY A 377 14.01 12.20 -23.92
C GLY A 377 12.72 12.81 -23.40
N GLY A 378 12.21 13.85 -24.06
CA GLY A 378 10.95 14.52 -23.67
C GLY A 378 9.71 13.69 -23.91
N GLU A 379 9.75 12.72 -24.84
CA GLU A 379 8.58 11.89 -25.19
C GLU A 379 8.04 11.10 -23.98
N VAL A 380 8.92 10.59 -23.11
CA VAL A 380 8.48 9.86 -21.89
C VAL A 380 7.76 10.76 -20.89
N LEU A 381 8.05 12.07 -20.87
CA LEU A 381 7.33 13.04 -20.05
C LEU A 381 5.98 13.41 -20.67
N VAL A 382 5.90 13.45 -22.01
CA VAL A 382 4.65 13.71 -22.73
C VAL A 382 3.64 12.57 -22.54
N GLU A 383 4.08 11.33 -22.44
CA GLU A 383 3.20 10.16 -22.21
C GLU A 383 2.43 10.22 -20.88
N VAL A 384 3.05 10.83 -19.86
CA VAL A 384 2.49 11.00 -18.51
C VAL A 384 1.95 12.41 -18.26
N ALA A 385 2.01 13.30 -19.25
CA ALA A 385 1.54 14.67 -19.10
C ALA A 385 0.05 14.70 -18.72
N GLY A 386 -0.29 15.51 -17.70
CA GLY A 386 -1.65 15.64 -17.19
C GLY A 386 -2.15 14.47 -16.33
N LYS A 387 -1.27 13.54 -15.94
CA LYS A 387 -1.56 12.40 -15.05
C LYS A 387 -0.68 12.44 -13.80
N ASP A 388 -1.01 11.64 -12.79
CA ASP A 388 -0.08 11.35 -11.71
C ASP A 388 1.06 10.46 -12.24
N ALA A 389 2.26 11.04 -12.35
CA ALA A 389 3.46 10.38 -12.85
C ALA A 389 4.37 9.86 -11.72
N THR A 390 3.90 9.83 -10.46
CA THR A 390 4.71 9.44 -9.29
C THR A 390 5.28 8.03 -9.47
N ARG A 391 4.48 7.10 -10.01
CA ARG A 391 4.87 5.71 -10.23
C ARG A 391 5.99 5.60 -11.27
N GLU A 392 5.82 6.22 -12.43
CA GLU A 392 6.79 6.23 -13.53
C GLU A 392 8.10 6.88 -13.09
N PHE A 393 8.01 7.98 -12.34
CA PHE A 393 9.17 8.67 -11.79
C PHE A 393 9.93 7.81 -10.77
N SER A 394 9.25 7.20 -9.80
CA SER A 394 9.90 6.42 -8.74
C SER A 394 10.46 5.07 -9.25
N ASN A 395 9.82 4.44 -10.24
CA ASN A 395 10.26 3.15 -10.78
C ASN A 395 11.58 3.21 -11.55
N ILE A 396 11.88 4.35 -12.18
CA ILE A 396 13.13 4.58 -12.92
C ILE A 396 14.33 4.71 -11.96
N GLY A 397 14.11 5.13 -10.71
CA GLY A 397 15.16 5.25 -9.71
C GLY A 397 16.05 6.49 -9.89
N HIS A 398 15.41 7.66 -10.04
CA HIS A 398 16.08 8.95 -10.17
C HIS A 398 16.98 9.28 -8.95
N SER A 399 18.09 9.99 -9.18
CA SER A 399 19.01 10.41 -8.11
C SER A 399 18.40 11.49 -7.21
N LYS A 400 19.00 11.74 -6.03
CA LYS A 400 18.55 12.80 -5.13
C LYS A 400 18.58 14.18 -5.80
N GLU A 401 19.55 14.41 -6.67
CA GLU A 401 19.68 15.64 -7.44
C GLU A 401 18.51 15.80 -8.42
N ALA A 402 18.11 14.72 -9.11
CA ALA A 402 16.94 14.73 -10.00
C ALA A 402 15.63 14.91 -9.22
N GLN A 403 15.51 14.30 -8.04
CA GLN A 403 14.36 14.52 -7.15
C GLN A 403 14.26 15.98 -6.68
N ASN A 404 15.40 16.59 -6.34
CA ASN A 404 15.45 18.01 -5.95
C ASN A 404 15.18 18.94 -7.12
N LEU A 405 15.59 18.57 -8.34
CA LEU A 405 15.31 19.34 -9.55
C LEU A 405 13.81 19.50 -9.80
N LEU A 406 12.97 18.56 -9.37
CA LEU A 406 11.50 18.67 -9.47
C LEU A 406 10.96 19.94 -8.81
N LEU A 407 11.60 20.42 -7.72
CA LEU A 407 11.19 21.64 -7.02
C LEU A 407 11.22 22.87 -7.94
N LYS A 408 12.17 22.93 -8.88
CA LYS A 408 12.30 24.04 -9.84
C LYS A 408 11.12 24.10 -10.81
N TYR A 409 10.55 22.94 -11.12
CA TYR A 409 9.44 22.79 -12.05
C TYR A 409 8.08 22.76 -11.36
N GLN A 410 8.03 22.87 -10.03
CA GLN A 410 6.76 22.90 -9.31
C GLN A 410 5.99 24.19 -9.61
N VAL A 411 4.77 24.06 -10.13
CA VAL A 411 3.87 25.18 -10.42
C VAL A 411 2.66 25.24 -9.51
N GLY A 412 2.42 24.17 -8.76
CA GLY A 412 1.31 24.13 -7.83
C GLY A 412 1.39 22.93 -6.90
N VAL A 413 0.28 22.71 -6.24
CA VAL A 413 0.00 21.52 -5.45
C VAL A 413 -1.42 21.07 -5.74
N LEU A 414 -1.71 19.78 -5.57
CA LEU A 414 -3.03 19.21 -5.81
C LEU A 414 -4.07 19.88 -4.90
N GLN A 415 -5.29 20.02 -5.40
CA GLN A 415 -6.37 20.76 -4.73
C GLN A 415 -6.56 20.32 -3.28
N GLY A 416 -6.52 21.27 -2.34
CA GLY A 416 -6.54 21.00 -0.88
C GLY A 416 -5.17 21.09 -0.19
N HIS A 417 -4.09 21.27 -0.96
CA HIS A 417 -2.77 21.61 -0.45
C HIS A 417 -2.48 23.09 -0.75
N ALA A 418 -1.65 23.74 0.07
CA ALA A 418 -1.28 25.14 -0.13
C ALA A 418 0.11 25.29 -0.76
N PHE A 419 0.23 26.25 -1.68
CA PHE A 419 1.42 26.51 -2.48
C PHE A 419 2.28 27.62 -1.84
N ASN A 420 3.56 27.35 -1.59
CA ASN A 420 4.49 28.35 -1.06
C ASN A 420 5.51 28.78 -2.13
N GLU A 421 5.46 30.04 -2.56
CA GLU A 421 6.41 30.61 -3.53
C GLU A 421 7.85 30.72 -2.99
N ALA A 422 8.04 30.65 -1.66
CA ALA A 422 9.37 30.70 -1.05
C ALA A 422 10.28 29.52 -1.45
N ASP A 423 9.70 28.34 -1.72
CA ASP A 423 10.44 27.14 -2.10
C ASP A 423 10.99 27.21 -3.54
N LYS A 424 10.40 28.06 -4.41
CA LYS A 424 10.94 28.35 -5.75
C LYS A 424 12.23 29.16 -5.71
N ASN A 425 12.44 29.93 -4.64
CA ASN A 425 13.48 30.96 -4.54
C ASN A 425 14.65 30.56 -3.62
N ALA A 426 14.70 29.32 -3.14
CA ALA A 426 15.90 28.78 -2.50
C ALA A 426 17.02 28.66 -3.54
N SER A 427 17.71 29.78 -3.81
CA SER A 427 18.83 29.85 -4.73
C SER A 427 19.95 28.95 -4.23
N PHE A 428 20.29 27.92 -5.01
CA PHE A 428 21.52 27.18 -4.80
C PHE A 428 22.71 28.09 -5.12
N VAL A 429 23.52 28.38 -4.10
CA VAL A 429 24.87 28.93 -4.31
C VAL A 429 25.70 27.79 -4.91
N GLU A 430 25.96 27.90 -6.20
CA GLU A 430 26.85 27.02 -6.93
C GLU A 430 28.23 26.99 -6.26
N SER A 431 28.59 25.89 -5.60
CA SER A 431 29.96 25.69 -5.17
C SER A 431 30.79 25.41 -6.42
N LYS A 432 31.44 26.45 -6.96
CA LYS A 432 32.40 26.33 -8.06
C LYS A 432 33.44 25.25 -7.73
N HIS A 433 33.39 24.17 -8.50
CA HIS A 433 34.45 23.20 -8.81
C HIS A 433 35.50 22.90 -7.73
N LYS A 434 35.53 21.62 -7.35
CA LYS A 434 36.75 20.83 -7.54
C LYS A 434 36.39 19.65 -8.43
N GLU A 435 36.85 19.68 -9.67
CA GLU A 435 36.80 18.52 -10.56
C GLU A 435 37.36 17.30 -9.82
N MET A 436 36.57 16.24 -9.70
CA MET A 436 37.12 14.94 -9.34
C MET A 436 37.85 14.39 -10.57
N SER A 437 39.15 14.67 -10.67
CA SER A 437 40.03 13.79 -11.41
C SER A 437 39.93 12.40 -10.81
N ALA A 438 39.70 11.39 -11.64
CA ALA A 438 39.69 9.98 -11.27
C ALA A 438 40.81 9.65 -10.26
N PHE A 439 40.43 9.14 -9.09
CA PHE A 439 41.36 8.75 -8.04
C PHE A 439 42.13 7.51 -8.50
N VAL A 440 43.35 7.73 -9.00
CA VAL A 440 44.40 6.71 -9.02
C VAL A 440 44.92 6.59 -7.60
N ILE A 441 44.79 5.41 -7.00
CA ILE A 441 45.36 5.09 -5.69
C ILE A 441 46.88 5.21 -5.81
N LYS A 442 47.47 6.19 -5.12
CA LYS A 442 48.89 6.20 -4.78
C LYS A 442 49.02 5.89 -3.30
N ASP A 443 49.75 4.82 -3.02
CA ASP A 443 50.23 4.47 -1.68
C ASP A 443 51.11 5.59 -1.12
N ASP A 444 50.60 6.31 -0.13
CA ASP A 444 51.44 7.12 0.76
C ASP A 444 51.37 6.56 2.18
N LYS A 445 52.55 6.26 2.74
CA LYS A 445 52.72 5.70 4.08
C LYS A 445 52.39 6.75 5.14
N MET A 446 51.29 6.58 5.85
CA MET A 446 51.00 7.38 7.05
C MET A 446 52.03 7.11 8.17
N PRO A 447 52.45 8.14 8.94
CA PRO A 447 53.38 7.96 10.07
C PRO A 447 52.74 7.14 11.18
N LYS A 448 53.42 6.06 11.63
CA LYS A 448 52.93 5.07 12.60
C LYS A 448 52.43 5.64 13.95
N TYR A 449 52.79 6.87 14.30
CA TYR A 449 52.38 7.50 15.56
C TYR A 449 50.92 8.00 15.55
N GLN A 450 50.35 8.27 14.37
CA GLN A 450 49.00 8.83 14.24
C GLN A 450 47.92 7.74 14.42
N VAL A 451 48.18 6.53 13.93
CA VAL A 451 47.35 5.34 14.19
C VAL A 451 47.38 4.95 15.68
N PHE A 452 48.52 5.18 16.36
CA PHE A 452 48.61 4.89 17.80
C PHE A 452 47.74 5.84 18.64
N LEU A 453 47.68 7.13 18.29
CA LEU A 453 46.85 8.11 19.01
C LEU A 453 45.35 7.91 18.77
N GLU A 454 44.92 7.58 17.55
CA GLU A 454 43.49 7.42 17.25
C GLU A 454 42.88 6.16 17.90
N PHE A 455 43.66 5.09 18.07
CA PHE A 455 43.12 3.83 18.62
C PHE A 455 43.37 3.64 20.12
N VAL A 456 44.47 4.17 20.67
CA VAL A 456 44.82 3.91 22.08
C VAL A 456 44.17 4.92 23.03
N LEU A 457 44.01 6.19 22.62
CA LEU A 457 43.42 7.22 23.47
C LEU A 457 41.97 6.89 23.88
N PRO A 458 41.08 6.43 22.97
CA PRO A 458 39.72 6.05 23.34
C PRO A 458 39.66 4.88 24.32
N LEU A 459 40.58 3.91 24.22
CA LEU A 459 40.67 2.77 25.12
C LEU A 459 41.15 3.17 26.52
N VAL A 460 42.05 4.16 26.62
CA VAL A 460 42.49 4.71 27.91
C VAL A 460 41.35 5.46 28.61
N PHE A 461 40.60 6.29 27.89
CA PHE A 461 39.43 6.99 28.47
C PHE A 461 38.32 6.01 28.88
N THR A 462 38.11 4.95 28.09
CA THR A 462 37.15 3.88 28.44
C THR A 462 37.61 3.13 29.70
N GLY A 463 38.91 2.82 29.83
CA GLY A 463 39.47 2.18 31.01
C GLY A 463 39.33 3.04 32.28
N PHE A 464 39.56 4.35 32.20
CA PHE A 464 39.35 5.26 33.33
C PHE A 464 37.88 5.39 33.73
N TYR A 465 36.97 5.41 32.75
CA TYR A 465 35.53 5.46 33.01
C TYR A 465 35.02 4.20 33.74
N PHE A 466 35.49 3.01 33.35
CA PHE A 466 35.12 1.77 34.04
C PHE A 466 35.82 1.59 35.39
N GLY A 467 37.08 2.06 35.53
CA GLY A 467 37.80 2.03 36.81
C GLY A 467 37.19 2.95 37.88
N TYR A 468 36.68 4.12 37.49
CA TYR A 468 35.98 5.05 38.38
C TYR A 468 34.61 4.55 38.85
N ARG A 469 34.00 3.60 38.11
CA ARG A 469 32.65 3.09 38.42
C ARG A 469 32.65 1.86 39.33
N TYR A 470 33.83 1.32 39.66
CA TYR A 470 34.01 0.10 40.48
C TYR A 470 34.99 0.28 41.65
N LEU A 471 35.35 1.53 41.99
CA LEU A 471 35.85 1.97 43.29
C LEU A 471 34.77 2.83 43.94
#